data_AF-A0A914Z564-F1
#
_entry.id   AF-A0A914Z564-F1
#
_cell.length_a   1.000
_cell.length_b   1.000
_cell.length_c   1.000
_cell.angle_alpha   90.00
_cell.angle_beta   90.00
_cell.angle_gamma   90.00
#
_symmetry.space_group_name_H-M   'P 1'
#
loop_
_entity.id
_entity.type
_entity.pdbx_description
1 polymer ?
#
loop_
_entity_poly.entity_id
_entity_poly.type
_entity_poly.pdbx_seq_one_letter_code
_entity_poly.pdbx_strand_id
1 'polypeptide(L)'
;MLQPVPASSVKEIERPANDSGVSYVIMGPVVYFIHPATNHLLTSLFVGIFLYSVMTLPISFFYRYIAVCQPHWVKTFFKKYVLFCVFVFLVLISLLASFCMYAGDMPKSGPAAIVASWSEYYSHKGDSNETRFGNLIHMNFMVFYMCYIALIAIIAGYSLLIFSAMKIFQVLKKHQSTLSRRTLELQKALAMSLIVQASL
;
A
#
# COMPACT_ATOMS: atom_id res chain seq x y z
N MET A 1 10.11 19.89 -13.61
CA MET A 1 8.83 20.31 -13.03
C MET A 1 7.73 19.93 -14.01
N LEU A 2 7.02 18.83 -13.76
CA LEU A 2 5.85 18.46 -14.56
C LEU A 2 4.74 19.45 -14.21
N GLN A 3 4.52 20.44 -15.07
CA GLN A 3 3.33 21.27 -14.95
C GLN A 3 2.11 20.37 -15.25
N PRO A 4 1.13 20.29 -14.35
CA PRO A 4 -0.08 19.52 -14.61
C PRO A 4 -0.82 20.13 -15.79
N VAL A 5 -1.23 19.27 -16.70
CA VAL A 5 -2.04 19.60 -17.88
C VAL A 5 -3.39 20.13 -17.39
N PRO A 6 -3.82 21.35 -17.79
CA PRO A 6 -5.08 21.93 -17.34
C PRO A 6 -6.26 21.09 -17.81
N ALA A 7 -7.23 20.85 -16.92
CA ALA A 7 -8.43 20.04 -17.16
C ALA A 7 -9.21 20.46 -18.43
N SER A 8 -9.08 21.72 -18.86
CA SER A 8 -9.67 22.25 -20.09
C SER A 8 -9.12 21.64 -21.39
N SER A 9 -8.05 20.84 -21.34
CA SER A 9 -7.43 20.22 -22.52
C SER A 9 -7.77 18.73 -22.68
N VAL A 10 -8.53 18.17 -21.75
CA VAL A 10 -8.94 16.77 -21.78
C VAL A 10 -10.44 16.67 -22.02
N LYS A 11 -10.85 15.79 -22.94
CA LYS A 11 -12.27 15.56 -23.25
C LYS A 11 -12.93 14.85 -22.06
N GLU A 12 -13.57 15.61 -21.18
CA GLU A 12 -14.34 15.08 -20.06
C GLU A 12 -15.62 14.42 -20.61
N ILE A 13 -15.73 13.11 -20.46
CA ILE A 13 -16.91 12.34 -20.87
C ILE A 13 -17.77 12.14 -19.60
N GLU A 14 -19.07 12.47 -19.68
CA GLU A 14 -20.10 12.20 -18.65
C GLU A 14 -20.03 12.98 -17.32
N ARG A 15 -19.30 14.10 -17.24
CA ARG A 15 -19.26 14.92 -16.01
C ARG A 15 -20.60 15.66 -15.77
N PRO A 16 -21.23 15.53 -14.59
CA PRO A 16 -22.34 16.38 -14.18
C PRO A 16 -21.88 17.83 -13.95
N ALA A 17 -22.72 18.82 -14.29
CA ALA A 17 -22.39 20.25 -14.16
C ALA A 17 -22.06 20.72 -12.73
N ASN A 18 -22.46 19.95 -11.71
CA ASN A 18 -22.32 20.29 -10.28
C ASN A 18 -21.34 19.38 -9.53
N ASP A 19 -20.47 18.66 -10.24
CA ASP A 19 -19.55 17.71 -9.60
C ASP A 19 -18.22 18.35 -9.14
N SER A 20 -17.77 17.96 -7.95
CA SER A 20 -16.58 18.49 -7.27
C SER A 20 -15.25 18.11 -7.95
N GLY A 21 -15.26 17.25 -8.97
CA GLY A 21 -14.08 16.87 -9.74
C GLY A 21 -13.14 15.90 -9.00
N VAL A 22 -13.62 15.26 -7.94
CA VAL A 22 -12.85 14.33 -7.09
C VAL A 22 -12.84 12.90 -7.67
N SER A 23 -13.68 12.63 -8.68
CA SER A 23 -13.96 11.26 -9.13
C SER A 23 -13.45 10.96 -10.53
N TYR A 24 -12.22 11.39 -10.82
CA TYR A 24 -11.58 11.14 -12.11
C TYR A 24 -10.52 10.05 -12.01
N VAL A 25 -10.57 9.13 -12.98
CA VAL A 25 -9.43 8.26 -13.29
C VAL A 25 -8.78 8.80 -14.56
N ILE A 26 -7.52 9.20 -14.43
CA ILE A 26 -6.70 9.72 -15.53
C ILE A 26 -5.97 8.53 -16.17
N MET A 27 -6.44 8.07 -17.33
CA MET A 27 -5.76 7.05 -18.13
C MET A 27 -5.15 7.71 -19.37
N GLY A 28 -3.95 8.27 -19.24
CA GLY A 28 -3.29 8.99 -20.33
C GLY A 28 -4.04 10.27 -20.71
N PRO A 29 -4.36 10.51 -22.00
CA PRO A 29 -5.02 11.74 -22.45
C PRO A 29 -6.55 11.72 -22.27
N VAL A 30 -7.13 10.69 -21.64
CA VAL A 30 -8.58 10.55 -21.43
C VAL A 30 -8.89 10.55 -19.94
N VAL A 31 -9.88 11.35 -19.56
CA VAL A 31 -10.38 11.48 -18.19
C VAL A 31 -11.77 10.86 -18.15
N TYR A 32 -11.89 9.75 -17.42
CA TYR A 32 -13.17 9.09 -17.18
C TYR A 32 -13.77 9.56 -15.86
N PHE A 33 -15.04 9.98 -15.91
CA PHE A 33 -15.82 10.24 -14.71
C PHE A 33 -16.29 8.90 -14.13
N ILE A 34 -16.00 8.67 -12.85
CA ILE A 34 -16.51 7.54 -12.09
C ILE A 34 -17.43 8.09 -11.02
N HIS A 35 -18.56 7.44 -10.77
CA HIS A 35 -19.44 7.87 -9.68
C HIS A 35 -18.67 7.87 -8.33
N PRO A 36 -18.75 8.91 -7.49
CA PRO A 36 -17.92 9.05 -6.28
C PRO A 36 -17.92 7.80 -5.39
N ALA A 37 -19.10 7.23 -5.10
CA ALA A 37 -19.21 6.01 -4.29
C ALA A 37 -18.43 4.82 -4.88
N THR A 38 -18.46 4.67 -6.21
CA THR A 38 -17.71 3.63 -6.94
C THR A 38 -16.21 3.92 -6.91
N ASN A 39 -15.80 5.17 -7.10
CA ASN A 39 -14.40 5.57 -7.03
C ASN A 39 -13.81 5.32 -5.63
N HIS A 40 -14.54 5.65 -4.57
CA HIS A 40 -14.14 5.38 -3.19
C HIS A 40 -14.03 3.89 -2.88
N LEU A 41 -15.01 3.08 -3.32
CA LEU A 41 -14.95 1.64 -3.17
C LEU A 41 -13.69 1.08 -3.87
N LEU A 42 -13.45 1.44 -5.12
CA LEU A 42 -12.29 1.00 -5.89
C LEU A 42 -10.97 1.44 -5.24
N THR A 43 -10.88 2.69 -4.80
CA THR A 43 -9.68 3.23 -4.15
C THR A 43 -9.41 2.51 -2.83
N SER A 44 -10.44 2.28 -2.02
CA SER A 44 -10.30 1.57 -0.74
C SER A 44 -9.85 0.11 -0.92
N LEU A 45 -10.44 -0.60 -1.90
CA LEU A 45 -10.04 -1.96 -2.26
C LEU A 45 -8.60 -1.99 -2.78
N PHE A 46 -8.23 -1.03 -3.62
CA PHE A 46 -6.88 -0.91 -4.15
C PHE A 46 -5.85 -0.78 -3.02
N VAL A 47 -6.12 0.04 -2.01
CA VAL A 47 -5.21 0.17 -0.86
C VAL A 47 -5.12 -1.11 -0.05
N GLY A 48 -6.24 -1.82 0.17
CA GLY A 48 -6.21 -3.13 0.83
C GLY A 48 -5.33 -4.15 0.09
N ILE A 49 -5.47 -4.23 -1.24
CA ILE A 49 -4.68 -5.12 -2.10
C ILE A 49 -3.20 -4.69 -2.12
N PHE A 50 -2.93 -3.40 -2.18
CA PHE A 50 -1.58 -2.86 -2.14
C PHE A 50 -0.89 -3.21 -0.82
N LEU A 51 -1.57 -2.98 0.31
CA LEU A 51 -1.05 -3.34 1.64
C LEU A 51 -0.81 -4.85 1.77
N TYR A 52 -1.72 -5.68 1.25
CA TYR A 52 -1.53 -7.14 1.21
C TYR A 52 -0.25 -7.51 0.45
N SER A 53 -0.04 -6.90 -0.71
CA SER A 53 1.10 -7.15 -1.58
C SER A 53 2.42 -6.75 -0.89
N VAL A 54 2.45 -5.56 -0.27
CA VAL A 54 3.61 -5.07 0.49
C VAL A 54 3.94 -5.99 1.66
N MET A 55 2.93 -6.45 2.42
CA MET A 55 3.13 -7.32 3.59
C MET A 55 3.50 -8.77 3.24
N THR A 56 3.17 -9.22 2.02
CA THR A 56 3.55 -10.57 1.56
C THR A 56 5.06 -10.70 1.37
N LEU A 57 5.75 -9.62 0.97
CA LEU A 57 7.20 -9.59 0.79
C LEU A 57 7.99 -9.97 2.07
N PRO A 58 7.87 -9.26 3.20
CA PRO A 58 8.62 -9.57 4.41
C PRO A 58 8.30 -10.96 4.97
N ILE A 59 7.06 -11.42 4.82
CA ILE A 59 6.64 -12.77 5.24
C ILE A 59 7.33 -13.85 4.41
N SER A 60 7.46 -13.67 3.09
CA SER A 60 8.22 -14.59 2.25
C SER A 60 9.68 -14.70 2.69
N PHE A 61 10.29 -13.61 3.15
CA PHE A 61 11.65 -13.61 3.71
C PHE A 61 11.73 -14.27 5.07
N PHE A 62 10.74 -14.04 5.92
CA PHE A 62 10.67 -14.71 7.22
C PHE A 62 10.54 -16.23 7.06
N TYR A 63 9.73 -16.71 6.10
CA TYR A 63 9.66 -18.14 5.79
C TYR A 63 11.00 -18.72 5.34
N ARG A 64 11.73 -17.99 4.48
CA ARG A 64 13.09 -18.39 4.06
C ARG A 64 14.06 -18.40 5.23
N TYR A 65 13.95 -17.43 6.15
CA TYR A 65 14.77 -17.38 7.36
C TYR A 65 14.53 -18.59 8.23
N ILE A 66 13.27 -18.97 8.49
CA ILE A 66 12.96 -20.18 9.26
C ILE A 66 13.50 -21.44 8.56
N ALA A 67 13.32 -21.54 7.25
CA ALA A 67 13.79 -22.69 6.46
C ALA A 67 15.31 -22.86 6.50
N VAL A 68 16.08 -21.77 6.42
CA VAL A 68 17.56 -21.82 6.33
C VAL A 68 18.22 -21.77 7.70
N CYS A 69 17.79 -20.86 8.57
CA CYS A 69 18.47 -20.57 9.82
C CYS A 69 17.92 -21.36 11.01
N GLN A 70 16.68 -21.90 10.92
CA GLN A 70 15.98 -22.52 12.05
C GLN A 70 15.30 -23.84 11.67
N PRO A 71 16.05 -24.88 11.27
CA PRO A 71 15.50 -26.14 10.75
C PRO A 71 14.56 -26.84 11.74
N HIS A 72 14.75 -26.65 13.05
CA HIS A 72 13.87 -27.23 14.07
C HIS A 72 12.44 -26.65 14.07
N TRP A 73 12.25 -25.39 13.65
CA TRP A 73 10.93 -24.75 13.57
C TRP A 73 10.19 -25.05 12.27
N VAL A 74 10.88 -25.54 11.23
CA VAL A 74 10.31 -25.78 9.89
C VAL A 74 9.08 -26.69 9.96
N LYS A 75 9.17 -27.80 10.71
CA LYS A 75 8.05 -28.74 10.84
C LYS A 75 6.80 -28.11 11.47
N THR A 76 6.97 -27.11 12.33
CA THR A 76 5.86 -26.41 12.98
C THR A 76 5.31 -25.29 12.10
N PHE A 77 6.18 -24.50 11.49
CA PHE A 77 5.80 -23.33 10.68
C PHE A 77 5.18 -23.69 9.33
N PHE A 78 5.57 -24.81 8.74
CA PHE A 78 5.03 -25.29 7.46
C PHE A 78 3.80 -26.19 7.61
N LYS A 79 3.22 -26.30 8.83
CA LYS A 79 1.92 -26.93 8.99
C LYS A 79 0.88 -26.10 8.24
N LYS A 80 0.01 -26.76 7.46
CA LYS A 80 -1.06 -26.12 6.68
C LYS A 80 -1.90 -25.14 7.52
N TYR A 81 -2.20 -25.50 8.77
CA TYR A 81 -2.94 -24.65 9.70
C TYR A 81 -2.22 -23.33 10.00
N VAL A 82 -0.89 -23.35 10.26
CA VAL A 82 -0.13 -22.13 10.56
C VAL A 82 -0.05 -21.22 9.34
N LEU A 83 0.20 -21.78 8.15
CA LEU A 83 0.19 -21.03 6.89
C LEU A 83 -1.18 -20.38 6.64
N PHE A 84 -2.25 -21.13 6.90
CA PHE A 84 -3.61 -20.62 6.77
C PHE A 84 -3.90 -19.50 7.78
N CYS A 85 -3.46 -19.63 9.04
CA CYS A 85 -3.60 -18.56 10.03
C CYS A 85 -2.86 -17.29 9.62
N VAL A 86 -1.63 -17.39 9.09
CA VAL A 86 -0.87 -16.23 8.60
C VAL A 86 -1.58 -15.58 7.41
N PHE A 87 -2.07 -16.39 6.46
CA PHE A 87 -2.85 -15.90 5.32
C PHE A 87 -4.11 -15.15 5.77
N VAL A 88 -4.92 -15.76 6.63
CA VAL A 88 -6.14 -15.13 7.17
C VAL A 88 -5.81 -13.84 7.91
N PHE A 89 -4.76 -13.82 8.73
CA PHE A 89 -4.32 -12.63 9.44
C PHE A 89 -3.96 -11.47 8.50
N LEU A 90 -3.22 -11.75 7.42
CA LEU A 90 -2.90 -10.73 6.41
C LEU A 90 -4.14 -10.19 5.71
N VAL A 91 -5.05 -11.09 5.30
CA VAL A 91 -6.30 -10.71 4.65
C VAL A 91 -7.14 -9.82 5.58
N LEU A 92 -7.22 -10.17 6.87
CA LEU A 92 -7.96 -9.37 7.85
C LEU A 92 -7.35 -7.97 8.04
N ILE A 93 -6.03 -7.83 8.11
CA ILE A 93 -5.37 -6.52 8.20
C ILE A 93 -5.67 -5.68 6.95
N SER A 94 -5.55 -6.28 5.77
CA SER A 94 -5.81 -5.60 4.50
C SER A 94 -7.27 -5.16 4.34
N LEU A 95 -8.21 -6.02 4.75
CA LEU A 95 -9.63 -5.69 4.77
C LEU A 95 -9.94 -4.60 5.80
N LEU A 96 -9.32 -4.65 6.98
CA LEU A 96 -9.48 -3.61 8.00
C LEU A 96 -8.97 -2.26 7.49
N ALA A 97 -7.80 -2.22 6.84
CA ALA A 97 -7.28 -0.99 6.24
C ALA A 97 -8.20 -0.45 5.14
N SER A 98 -8.71 -1.31 4.26
CA SER A 98 -9.70 -0.95 3.23
C SER A 98 -10.99 -0.41 3.86
N PHE A 99 -11.49 -1.05 4.92
CA PHE A 99 -12.69 -0.62 5.61
C PHE A 99 -12.51 0.71 6.34
N CYS A 100 -11.40 0.90 7.05
CA CYS A 100 -11.05 2.17 7.68
C CYS A 100 -10.95 3.30 6.66
N MET A 101 -10.38 3.04 5.48
CA MET A 101 -10.34 4.01 4.39
C MET A 101 -11.75 4.32 3.88
N TYR A 102 -12.56 3.30 3.62
CA TYR A 102 -13.93 3.47 3.16
C TYR A 102 -14.80 4.26 4.16
N ALA A 103 -14.65 3.98 5.47
CA ALA A 103 -15.38 4.68 6.53
C ALA A 103 -14.85 6.09 6.81
N GLY A 104 -13.54 6.32 6.57
CA GLY A 104 -12.86 7.56 6.86
C GLY A 104 -12.90 8.58 5.71
N ASP A 105 -12.93 8.16 4.46
CA ASP A 105 -12.60 9.05 3.33
C ASP A 105 -13.81 9.76 2.69
N MET A 106 -15.01 9.63 3.26
CA MET A 106 -16.21 10.22 2.67
C MET A 106 -16.63 11.52 3.38
N PRO A 107 -16.86 12.61 2.62
CA PRO A 107 -17.78 13.66 3.02
C PRO A 107 -19.12 13.01 3.37
N LYS A 108 -19.48 13.01 4.66
CA LYS A 108 -20.79 12.58 5.11
C LYS A 108 -21.80 13.61 4.63
N SER A 109 -22.39 13.39 3.46
CA SER A 109 -23.63 14.04 3.01
C SER A 109 -23.68 15.54 3.31
N GLY A 110 -22.85 16.31 2.61
CA GLY A 110 -22.92 17.77 2.56
C GLY A 110 -22.89 18.24 1.10
N PRO A 111 -23.28 19.50 0.81
CA PRO A 111 -23.10 20.04 -0.53
C PRO A 111 -21.63 19.90 -0.92
N ALA A 112 -21.38 19.24 -2.05
CA ALA A 112 -20.03 19.07 -2.56
C ALA A 112 -19.43 20.46 -2.82
N ALA A 113 -18.27 20.75 -2.21
CA ALA A 113 -17.62 22.04 -2.39
C ALA A 113 -17.29 22.23 -3.87
N ILE A 114 -17.78 23.31 -4.47
CA ILE A 114 -17.42 23.68 -5.84
C ILE A 114 -16.02 24.28 -5.78
N VAL A 115 -15.04 23.54 -6.30
CA VAL A 115 -13.64 23.96 -6.27
C VAL A 115 -13.36 24.84 -7.48
N ALA A 116 -13.08 26.12 -7.25
CA ALA A 116 -12.83 27.09 -8.33
C ALA A 116 -11.41 26.97 -8.93
N SER A 117 -10.45 26.39 -8.18
CA SER A 117 -9.07 26.20 -8.65
C SER A 117 -8.33 25.07 -7.90
N TRP A 118 -7.31 24.46 -8.52
CA TRP A 118 -6.52 23.40 -7.87
C TRP A 118 -5.74 23.88 -6.65
N SER A 119 -5.30 25.13 -6.61
CA SER A 119 -4.68 25.72 -5.40
C SER A 119 -5.67 25.77 -4.24
N GLU A 120 -6.96 25.93 -4.54
CA GLU A 120 -8.04 25.87 -3.56
C GLU A 120 -8.33 24.45 -3.07
N TYR A 121 -8.09 23.43 -3.88
CA TYR A 121 -8.24 22.01 -3.52
C TYR A 121 -7.26 21.58 -2.41
N TYR A 122 -6.02 22.04 -2.50
CA TYR A 122 -4.92 21.70 -1.58
C TYR A 122 -4.69 22.73 -0.47
N SER A 123 -5.33 23.91 -0.53
CA SER A 123 -5.20 24.90 0.54
C SER A 123 -6.14 24.60 1.69
N HIS A 124 -5.59 24.61 2.91
CA HIS A 124 -6.38 24.60 4.13
C HIS A 124 -6.95 26.01 4.36
N LYS A 125 -8.24 26.21 4.03
CA LYS A 125 -9.02 27.35 4.51
C LYS A 125 -9.74 26.89 5.78
N GLY A 126 -9.25 27.31 6.94
CA GLY A 126 -9.75 26.88 8.26
C GLY A 126 -11.28 26.95 8.42
N ASP A 127 -11.82 26.17 9.36
CA ASP A 127 -13.23 26.06 9.82
C ASP A 127 -14.35 26.26 8.78
N SER A 128 -14.09 25.95 7.51
CA SER A 128 -15.14 25.79 6.53
C SER A 128 -15.76 24.40 6.69
N ASN A 129 -17.08 24.33 6.88
CA ASN A 129 -17.85 23.07 6.89
C ASN A 129 -17.82 22.32 5.53
N GLU A 130 -17.04 22.83 4.58
CA GLU A 130 -16.82 22.26 3.26
C GLU A 130 -15.66 21.26 3.29
N THR A 131 -15.94 20.00 2.97
CA THR A 131 -14.93 18.94 2.89
C THR A 131 -14.07 19.11 1.64
N ARG A 132 -12.85 19.62 1.82
CA ARG A 132 -11.78 19.70 0.81
C ARG A 132 -10.68 18.69 1.15
N PHE A 133 -9.85 18.26 0.19
CA PHE A 133 -8.81 17.24 0.44
C PHE A 133 -7.81 17.63 1.53
N GLY A 134 -7.39 18.90 1.55
CA GLY A 134 -6.57 19.44 2.67
C GLY A 134 -7.30 19.37 4.03
N ASN A 135 -8.61 19.60 4.06
CA ASN A 135 -9.43 19.44 5.27
C ASN A 135 -9.66 17.95 5.61
N LEU A 136 -9.71 17.03 4.66
CA LEU A 136 -9.89 15.59 4.92
C LEU A 136 -8.68 15.01 5.68
N ILE A 137 -7.46 15.40 5.29
CA ILE A 137 -6.23 14.97 5.98
C ILE A 137 -6.16 15.56 7.41
N HIS A 138 -6.62 16.80 7.60
CA HIS A 138 -6.52 17.50 8.89
C HIS A 138 -7.70 17.27 9.84
N MET A 139 -8.92 17.06 9.33
CA MET A 139 -10.15 16.93 10.13
C MET A 139 -10.60 15.48 10.31
N ASN A 140 -10.16 14.54 9.47
CA ASN A 140 -10.60 13.16 9.56
C ASN A 140 -9.59 12.26 10.28
N PHE A 141 -9.84 12.07 11.57
CA PHE A 141 -9.10 11.18 12.45
C PHE A 141 -8.90 9.78 11.83
N MET A 142 -9.87 9.25 11.08
CA MET A 142 -9.75 7.91 10.50
C MET A 142 -8.68 7.83 9.39
N VAL A 143 -8.55 8.88 8.57
CA VAL A 143 -7.53 8.96 7.51
C VAL A 143 -6.13 9.05 8.13
N PHE A 144 -5.97 9.88 9.18
CA PHE A 144 -4.70 9.99 9.90
C PHE A 144 -4.29 8.65 10.55
N TYR A 145 -5.21 7.97 11.23
CA TYR A 145 -4.92 6.68 11.85
C TYR A 145 -4.62 5.59 10.83
N MET A 146 -5.29 5.59 9.68
CA MET A 146 -5.03 4.66 8.60
C MET A 146 -3.60 4.83 8.05
N CYS A 147 -3.19 6.06 7.75
CA CYS A 147 -1.81 6.36 7.33
C CYS A 147 -0.79 5.93 8.38
N TYR A 148 -1.09 6.15 9.66
CA TYR A 148 -0.22 5.79 10.78
C TYR A 148 -0.07 4.27 10.94
N ILE A 149 -1.19 3.51 10.91
CA ILE A 149 -1.18 2.04 10.99
C ILE A 149 -0.45 1.45 9.78
N ALA A 150 -0.71 1.96 8.57
CA ALA A 150 -0.02 1.54 7.36
C ALA A 150 1.49 1.80 7.45
N LEU A 151 1.90 2.97 7.96
CA LEU A 151 3.31 3.31 8.14
C LEU A 151 3.99 2.38 9.13
N ILE A 152 3.37 2.10 10.28
CA ILE A 152 3.91 1.14 11.27
C ILE A 152 4.06 -0.25 10.66
N ALA A 153 3.03 -0.72 9.95
CA ALA A 153 3.04 -2.00 9.25
C ALA A 153 4.20 -2.10 8.25
N ILE A 154 4.42 -1.05 7.46
CA ILE A 154 5.52 -0.95 6.49
C ILE A 154 6.87 -0.99 7.23
N ILE A 155 7.06 -0.14 8.25
CA ILE A 155 8.34 -0.08 9.00
C ILE A 155 8.66 -1.42 9.65
N ALA A 156 7.68 -2.04 10.32
CA ALA A 156 7.85 -3.35 10.95
C ALA A 156 8.14 -4.44 9.91
N GLY A 157 7.43 -4.43 8.78
CA GLY A 157 7.65 -5.34 7.66
C GLY A 157 9.06 -5.23 7.09
N TYR A 158 9.50 -4.04 6.73
CA TYR A 158 10.84 -3.81 6.19
C TYR A 158 11.95 -4.15 7.21
N SER A 159 11.73 -3.84 8.49
CA SER A 159 12.68 -4.21 9.54
C SER A 159 12.84 -5.73 9.63
N LEU A 160 11.73 -6.47 9.58
CA LEU A 160 11.73 -7.94 9.57
C LEU A 160 12.41 -8.49 8.31
N LEU A 161 12.17 -7.87 7.15
CA LEU A 161 12.79 -8.23 5.88
C LEU A 161 14.32 -8.08 5.95
N ILE A 162 14.79 -6.91 6.37
CA ILE A 162 16.23 -6.62 6.50
C ILE A 162 16.88 -7.58 7.50
N PHE A 163 16.26 -7.78 8.67
CA PHE A 163 16.75 -8.72 9.67
C PHE A 163 16.86 -10.15 9.13
N SER A 164 15.77 -10.64 8.51
CA SER A 164 15.70 -11.99 7.95
C SER A 164 16.75 -12.18 6.86
N ALA A 165 16.88 -11.20 5.97
CA ALA A 165 17.89 -11.22 4.90
C ALA A 165 19.31 -11.28 5.48
N MET A 166 19.66 -10.39 6.41
CA MET A 166 20.99 -10.39 7.05
C MET A 166 21.33 -11.72 7.71
N LYS A 167 20.37 -12.33 8.42
CA LYS A 167 20.59 -13.63 9.09
C LYS A 167 20.77 -14.77 8.10
N ILE A 168 19.96 -14.79 7.04
CA ILE A 168 20.13 -15.74 5.93
C ILE A 168 21.54 -15.61 5.36
N PHE A 169 22.00 -14.40 5.04
CA PHE A 169 23.37 -14.17 4.54
C PHE A 169 24.46 -14.65 5.50
N GLN A 170 24.33 -14.39 6.80
CA GLN A 170 25.30 -14.82 7.80
C GLN A 170 25.45 -16.35 7.84
N VAL A 171 24.34 -17.08 7.86
CA VAL A 171 24.35 -18.55 7.88
C VAL A 171 24.95 -19.11 6.60
N LEU A 172 24.60 -18.52 5.45
CA LEU A 172 25.10 -18.96 4.15
C LEU A 172 26.59 -18.71 3.97
N LYS A 173 27.09 -17.54 4.42
CA LYS A 173 28.53 -17.25 4.44
C LYS A 173 29.29 -18.27 5.30
N LYS A 174 28.71 -18.68 6.43
CA LYS A 174 29.29 -19.70 7.31
C LYS A 174 29.35 -21.09 6.65
N HIS A 175 28.41 -21.41 5.76
CA HIS A 175 28.32 -22.71 5.08
C HIS A 175 28.83 -22.66 3.62
N GLN A 176 29.51 -21.57 3.26
CA GLN A 176 29.94 -21.32 1.87
C GLN A 176 30.94 -22.36 1.37
N SER A 177 31.74 -22.95 2.26
CA SER A 177 32.70 -24.02 1.94
C SER A 177 32.05 -25.39 1.70
N THR A 178 30.80 -25.57 2.10
CA THR A 178 30.06 -26.85 1.99
C THR A 178 28.93 -26.80 0.95
N LEU A 179 28.58 -25.61 0.46
CA LEU A 179 27.51 -25.43 -0.52
C LEU A 179 27.98 -25.64 -1.96
N SER A 180 27.11 -26.25 -2.77
CA SER A 180 27.39 -26.41 -4.21
C SER A 180 27.46 -25.06 -4.92
N ARG A 181 28.28 -24.98 -5.99
CA ARG A 181 28.46 -23.78 -6.82
C ARG A 181 27.12 -23.25 -7.35
N ARG A 182 26.19 -24.14 -7.69
CA ARG A 182 24.83 -23.81 -8.18
C ARG A 182 23.96 -23.17 -7.10
N THR A 183 24.10 -23.62 -5.85
CA THR A 183 23.35 -23.04 -4.71
C THR A 183 23.86 -21.64 -4.38
N LEU A 184 25.17 -21.41 -4.53
CA LEU A 184 25.79 -20.10 -4.33
C LEU A 184 25.30 -19.06 -5.35
N GLU A 185 25.20 -19.45 -6.63
CA GLU A 185 24.73 -18.57 -7.71
C GLU A 185 23.25 -18.20 -7.54
N LEU A 186 22.40 -19.18 -7.23
CA LEU A 186 20.98 -18.94 -6.91
C LEU A 186 20.81 -17.94 -5.76
N GLN A 187 21.70 -17.98 -4.77
CA GLN A 187 21.64 -17.07 -3.63
C GLN A 187 22.19 -15.68 -3.92
N LYS A 188 23.21 -15.55 -4.77
CA LYS A 188 23.63 -14.24 -5.30
C LYS A 188 22.53 -13.60 -6.13
N ALA A 189 21.81 -14.38 -6.95
CA ALA A 189 20.66 -13.89 -7.69
C ALA A 189 19.52 -13.45 -6.76
N LEU A 190 19.23 -14.24 -5.72
CA LEU A 190 18.23 -13.89 -4.69
C LEU A 190 18.62 -12.62 -3.93
N ALA A 191 19.90 -12.44 -3.64
CA ALA A 191 20.48 -11.27 -2.97
C ALA A 191 20.35 -10.00 -3.80
N MET A 192 20.65 -10.09 -5.10
CA MET A 192 20.48 -8.96 -6.02
C MET A 192 19.01 -8.60 -6.17
N SER A 193 18.14 -9.61 -6.36
CA SER A 193 16.69 -9.41 -6.37
C SER A 193 16.19 -8.71 -5.11
N LEU A 194 16.73 -9.05 -3.95
CA LEU A 194 16.43 -8.46 -2.65
C LEU A 194 16.82 -6.98 -2.58
N ILE A 195 18.04 -6.66 -3.00
CA ILE A 195 18.56 -5.29 -2.98
C ILE A 195 17.72 -4.43 -3.93
N VAL A 196 17.38 -4.95 -5.11
CA VAL A 196 16.54 -4.25 -6.09
C VAL A 196 15.12 -4.06 -5.55
N GLN A 197 14.51 -5.07 -4.94
CA GLN A 197 13.18 -4.94 -4.32
C GLN A 197 13.13 -4.00 -3.11
N ALA A 198 14.24 -3.82 -2.41
CA ALA A 198 14.34 -2.90 -1.29
C ALA A 198 14.71 -1.46 -1.69
N SER A 199 15.20 -1.25 -2.93
CA SER A 199 15.59 0.07 -3.45
C SER A 199 14.59 0.66 -4.47
N LEU A 200 13.62 -0.14 -4.91
CA LEU A 200 12.39 0.31 -5.59
C LEU A 200 11.31 0.66 -4.56
#